data_AF-A0A840RE40-F1
#
_entry.id   AF-A0A840RE40-F1
#
_cell.length_a   1.000
_cell.length_b   1.000
_cell.length_c   1.000
_cell.angle_alpha   90.00
_cell.angle_beta   90.00
_cell.angle_gamma   90.00
#
_symmetry.space_group_name_H-M   'P 1'
#
loop_
_entity.id
_entity.type
_entity.pdbx_description
1 polymer ?
#
loop_
_entity_poly.entity_id
_entity_poly.type
_entity_poly.pdbx_seq_one_letter_code
_entity_poly.pdbx_strand_id
1 'polypeptide(L)'
;MRSVCSGSRLYAAGNAQYRFELMALGHPKLTDSKLTIDGQTLDYFNQRPSWETITWPGDAPDKAGGSLTWDMLDGTRHRDRQFKGTWGCIRLLDKATLEQVDRANWHIDWTLEDNIHLRYALRTQAGTGPLELLQLRHFKLPEKIFLTGREPAPVKAASTPASTPAQADKAARP
;
A
#
# COMPACT_ATOMS: atom_id res chain seq x y z
N MET A 1 3.77 4.59 27.00
CA MET A 1 3.58 3.12 26.99
C MET A 1 2.70 2.77 25.79
N ARG A 2 3.13 1.80 24.98
CA ARG A 2 2.44 1.15 23.83
C ARG A 2 2.39 1.95 22.50
N SER A 3 3.49 1.83 21.76
CA SER A 3 3.49 1.85 20.30
C SER A 3 2.67 0.64 19.81
N VAL A 4 1.66 0.86 18.99
CA VAL A 4 0.83 -0.21 18.42
C VAL A 4 1.43 -0.57 17.06
N CYS A 5 2.05 -1.75 17.00
CA CYS A 5 2.52 -2.36 15.76
C CYS A 5 1.33 -2.63 14.83
N SER A 6 1.27 -1.90 13.71
CA SER A 6 0.32 -2.14 12.62
C SER A 6 0.83 -3.27 11.71
N GLY A 7 1.01 -4.48 12.27
CA GLY A 7 1.65 -5.60 11.56
C GLY A 7 0.79 -6.88 11.43
N SER A 8 -0.42 -6.89 12.00
CA SER A 8 -1.22 -8.12 12.08
C SER A 8 -2.67 -7.86 11.68
N ARG A 9 -2.94 -7.77 10.38
CA ARG A 9 -4.30 -7.94 9.87
C ARG A 9 -4.21 -8.36 8.42
N LEU A 10 -4.84 -9.51 8.11
CA LEU A 10 -5.09 -10.08 6.76
C LEU A 10 -4.17 -11.18 6.23
N TYR A 11 -3.28 -11.76 7.03
CA TYR A 11 -2.64 -13.07 6.73
C TYR A 11 -3.36 -14.27 7.37
N ALA A 12 -4.56 -14.09 7.91
CA ALA A 12 -5.22 -15.07 8.78
C ALA A 12 -5.58 -16.42 8.12
N ALA A 13 -5.52 -16.53 6.78
CA ALA A 13 -5.87 -17.75 6.04
C ALA A 13 -4.76 -18.30 5.13
N GLY A 14 -3.54 -17.74 5.17
CA GLY A 14 -2.48 -18.08 4.19
C GLY A 14 -2.73 -17.58 2.76
N ASN A 15 -3.95 -17.12 2.47
CA ASN A 15 -4.40 -16.60 1.18
C ASN A 15 -4.89 -15.16 1.41
N ALA A 16 -4.16 -14.16 0.90
CA ALA A 16 -4.55 -12.76 1.05
C ALA A 16 -5.64 -12.43 0.01
N GLN A 17 -6.91 -12.42 0.43
CA GLN A 17 -8.04 -12.02 -0.41
C GLN A 17 -8.73 -10.80 0.20
N TYR A 18 -8.90 -9.76 -0.61
CA TYR A 18 -9.57 -8.52 -0.27
C TYR A 18 -10.96 -8.52 -0.91
N ARG A 19 -11.95 -8.09 -0.12
CA ARG A 19 -13.29 -7.83 -0.59
C ARG A 19 -13.62 -6.36 -0.38
N PHE A 20 -14.09 -5.71 -1.42
CA PHE A 20 -14.47 -4.31 -1.41
C PHE A 20 -15.65 -4.11 -2.34
N GLU A 21 -16.34 -2.98 -2.18
CA GLU A 21 -17.49 -2.64 -3.01
C GLU A 21 -17.17 -1.43 -3.87
N LEU A 22 -17.64 -1.45 -5.11
CA LEU A 22 -17.49 -0.36 -6.07
C LEU A 22 -18.86 0.11 -6.53
N MET A 23 -18.95 1.40 -6.80
CA MET A 23 -20.14 2.02 -7.39
C MET A 23 -19.71 3.08 -8.39
N ALA A 24 -20.19 3.00 -9.62
CA ALA A 24 -19.97 4.05 -10.62
C ALA A 24 -20.81 5.28 -10.28
N LEU A 25 -20.23 6.48 -10.36
CA LEU A 25 -20.94 7.74 -10.08
C LEU A 25 -21.45 8.45 -11.34
N GLY A 26 -21.06 7.97 -12.52
CA GLY A 26 -21.42 8.57 -13.81
C GLY A 26 -20.75 9.92 -14.08
N HIS A 27 -20.84 10.37 -15.33
CA HIS A 27 -20.36 11.70 -15.74
C HIS A 27 -21.19 12.20 -16.93
N PRO A 28 -21.58 13.50 -17.01
CA PRO A 28 -22.48 13.99 -18.06
C PRO A 28 -22.00 13.79 -19.51
N LYS A 29 -20.68 13.67 -19.72
CA LYS A 29 -20.06 13.44 -21.04
C LYS A 29 -19.85 11.96 -21.39
N LEU A 30 -20.14 11.05 -20.44
CA LEU A 30 -19.97 9.61 -20.60
C LEU A 30 -21.33 8.94 -20.68
N THR A 31 -21.49 8.03 -21.62
CA THR A 31 -22.73 7.25 -21.80
C THR A 31 -22.64 5.90 -21.13
N ASP A 32 -21.45 5.29 -21.16
CA ASP A 32 -21.16 3.96 -20.61
C ASP A 32 -19.76 3.97 -19.96
N SER A 33 -19.61 3.26 -18.85
CA SER A 33 -18.33 2.98 -18.22
C SER A 33 -18.30 1.54 -17.71
N LYS A 34 -17.23 0.84 -18.06
CA LYS A 34 -17.05 -0.58 -17.78
C LYS A 34 -15.71 -0.82 -17.12
N LEU A 35 -15.75 -1.24 -15.85
CA LEU A 35 -14.60 -1.58 -15.04
C LEU A 35 -14.56 -3.09 -14.82
N THR A 36 -13.49 -3.73 -15.28
CA THR A 36 -13.27 -5.17 -15.11
C THR A 36 -12.05 -5.42 -14.23
N ILE A 37 -12.22 -6.20 -13.16
CA ILE A 37 -11.17 -6.62 -12.22
C ILE A 37 -11.24 -8.14 -12.07
N ASP A 38 -10.18 -8.84 -12.44
CA ASP A 38 -10.06 -10.32 -12.38
C ASP A 38 -11.27 -11.06 -13.01
N GLY A 39 -11.82 -10.50 -14.09
CA GLY A 39 -13.00 -11.02 -14.78
C GLY A 39 -14.36 -10.59 -14.19
N GLN A 40 -14.40 -10.03 -12.98
CA GLN A 40 -15.60 -9.41 -12.42
C GLN A 40 -15.78 -8.04 -13.07
N THR A 41 -16.98 -7.75 -13.56
CA THR A 41 -17.24 -6.58 -14.40
C THR A 41 -18.38 -5.76 -13.84
N LEU A 42 -18.09 -4.48 -13.56
CA LEU A 42 -19.05 -3.46 -13.20
C LEU A 42 -19.32 -2.63 -14.45
N ASP A 43 -20.55 -2.69 -14.94
CA ASP A 43 -21.01 -2.07 -16.19
C ASP A 43 -22.07 -1.02 -15.86
N TYR A 44 -21.81 0.25 -16.22
CA TYR A 44 -22.65 1.37 -15.84
C TYR A 44 -22.95 2.27 -17.04
N PHE A 45 -24.24 2.38 -17.39
CA PHE A 45 -24.74 3.17 -18.51
C PHE A 45 -25.73 4.27 -18.06
N ASN A 46 -25.32 5.08 -17.08
CA ASN A 46 -26.14 6.17 -16.51
C ASN A 46 -27.48 5.72 -15.90
N GLN A 47 -27.48 4.53 -15.34
CA GLN A 47 -28.62 4.00 -14.58
C GLN A 47 -28.59 4.47 -13.12
N ARG A 48 -29.50 3.93 -12.30
CA ARG A 48 -29.38 4.05 -10.85
C ARG A 48 -28.08 3.39 -10.40
N PRO A 49 -27.17 4.13 -9.73
CA PRO A 49 -25.92 3.57 -9.25
C PRO A 49 -26.20 2.55 -8.14
N SER A 50 -25.46 1.43 -8.17
CA SER A 50 -25.54 0.36 -7.18
C SER A 50 -24.15 -0.06 -6.74
N TRP A 51 -24.05 -0.51 -5.49
CA TRP A 51 -22.83 -1.08 -4.94
C TRP A 51 -22.67 -2.53 -5.44
N GLU A 52 -21.53 -2.82 -6.04
CA GLU A 52 -21.14 -4.17 -6.46
C GLU A 52 -19.93 -4.64 -5.67
N THR A 53 -20.01 -5.87 -5.16
CA THR A 53 -18.90 -6.47 -4.43
C THR A 53 -17.89 -7.07 -5.39
N ILE A 54 -16.63 -6.65 -5.26
CA ILE A 54 -15.48 -7.20 -5.98
C ILE A 54 -14.57 -7.92 -5.00
N THR A 55 -14.08 -9.08 -5.44
CA THR A 55 -13.12 -9.88 -4.68
C THR A 55 -11.79 -9.96 -5.43
N TRP A 56 -10.70 -9.58 -4.78
CA TRP A 56 -9.36 -9.54 -5.37
C TRP A 56 -8.32 -10.13 -4.40
N PRO A 57 -7.41 -11.03 -4.82
CA PRO A 57 -7.38 -11.70 -6.12
C PRO A 57 -8.64 -12.53 -6.38
N GLY A 58 -9.08 -12.56 -7.63
CA GLY A 58 -10.21 -13.36 -8.10
C GLY A 58 -9.84 -14.85 -8.24
N ASP A 59 -10.87 -15.69 -8.37
CA ASP A 59 -10.72 -17.15 -8.39
C ASP A 59 -10.13 -17.70 -9.71
N ALA A 60 -10.14 -16.89 -10.78
CA ALA A 60 -9.75 -17.28 -12.13
C ALA A 60 -8.42 -16.60 -12.54
N PRO A 61 -7.26 -17.28 -12.45
CA PRO A 61 -5.96 -16.68 -12.74
C PRO A 61 -5.78 -16.26 -14.20
N ASP A 62 -6.46 -16.94 -15.13
CA ASP A 62 -6.49 -16.63 -16.56
C ASP A 62 -7.18 -15.30 -16.87
N LYS A 63 -8.13 -14.90 -16.01
CA LYS A 63 -8.84 -13.62 -16.10
C LYS A 63 -8.23 -12.53 -15.23
N ALA A 64 -7.12 -12.83 -14.54
CA ALA A 64 -6.49 -11.90 -13.61
C ALA A 64 -6.01 -10.64 -14.34
N GLY A 65 -6.36 -9.48 -13.79
CA GLY A 65 -6.04 -8.19 -14.37
C GLY A 65 -7.01 -7.08 -13.99
N GLY A 66 -6.78 -5.91 -14.59
CA GLY A 66 -7.65 -4.76 -14.50
C GLY A 66 -7.78 -4.08 -15.86
N SER A 67 -8.99 -3.68 -16.24
CA SER A 67 -9.22 -2.81 -17.40
C SER A 67 -10.38 -1.87 -17.17
N LEU A 68 -10.27 -0.67 -17.73
CA LEU A 68 -11.32 0.35 -17.73
C LEU A 68 -11.63 0.73 -19.19
N THR A 69 -12.92 0.73 -19.54
CA THR A 69 -13.42 1.14 -20.86
C THR A 69 -14.56 2.12 -20.66
N TRP A 70 -14.74 3.09 -21.55
CA TRP A 70 -15.86 4.02 -21.49
C TRP A 70 -16.28 4.45 -22.88
N ASP A 71 -17.57 4.75 -23.03
CA ASP A 71 -18.13 5.32 -24.25
C ASP A 71 -18.52 6.78 -23.98
N MET A 72 -18.07 7.67 -24.84
CA MET A 72 -18.34 9.10 -24.78
C MET A 72 -19.69 9.43 -25.43
N LEU A 73 -20.23 10.62 -25.16
CA LEU A 73 -21.52 11.07 -25.73
C LEU A 73 -21.49 11.21 -27.26
N ASP A 74 -20.30 11.43 -27.85
CA ASP A 74 -20.09 11.50 -29.30
C ASP A 74 -20.09 10.12 -29.99
N GLY A 75 -20.22 9.03 -29.21
CA GLY A 75 -20.19 7.66 -29.70
C GLY A 75 -18.79 7.04 -29.78
N THR A 76 -17.74 7.77 -29.37
CA THR A 76 -16.38 7.26 -29.36
C THR A 76 -16.17 6.32 -28.17
N ARG A 77 -15.67 5.11 -28.45
CA ARG A 77 -15.29 4.13 -27.42
C ARG A 77 -13.80 4.24 -27.12
N HIS A 78 -13.48 4.51 -25.86
CA HIS A 78 -12.11 4.55 -25.38
C HIS A 78 -11.85 3.42 -24.40
N ARG A 79 -10.59 3.02 -24.31
CA ARG A 79 -10.13 1.99 -23.37
C ARG A 79 -8.82 2.44 -22.78
N ASP A 80 -8.74 2.47 -21.45
CA ASP A 80 -7.46 2.66 -20.77
C ASP A 80 -6.58 1.41 -20.92
N ARG A 81 -5.33 1.51 -20.50
CA ARG A 81 -4.38 0.41 -20.51
C ARG A 81 -4.90 -0.78 -19.69
N GLN A 82 -4.97 -1.93 -20.34
CA GLN A 82 -5.26 -3.19 -19.67
C GLN A 82 -4.00 -3.69 -18.95
N PHE A 83 -4.12 -3.98 -17.67
CA PHE A 83 -3.04 -4.58 -16.87
C PHE A 83 -3.36 -6.04 -16.61
N LYS A 84 -2.52 -6.94 -17.12
CA LYS A 84 -2.69 -8.40 -16.93
C LYS A 84 -2.01 -8.90 -15.64
N GLY A 85 -2.50 -10.05 -15.16
CA GLY A 85 -1.97 -10.77 -14.01
C GLY A 85 -2.58 -10.32 -12.69
N THR A 86 -2.28 -11.03 -11.61
CA THR A 86 -2.85 -10.82 -10.26
C THR A 86 -2.72 -9.37 -9.77
N TRP A 87 -1.63 -8.69 -10.11
CA TRP A 87 -1.38 -7.29 -9.71
C TRP A 87 -1.99 -6.25 -10.66
N GLY A 88 -2.74 -6.67 -11.68
CA GLY A 88 -3.33 -5.77 -12.66
C GLY A 88 -4.36 -4.80 -12.05
N CYS A 89 -5.15 -5.27 -11.09
CA CYS A 89 -6.06 -4.44 -10.30
C CYS A 89 -5.31 -3.27 -9.62
N ILE A 90 -4.24 -3.57 -8.88
CA ILE A 90 -3.46 -2.57 -8.16
C ILE A 90 -2.82 -1.57 -9.13
N ARG A 91 -2.30 -2.03 -10.27
CA ARG A 91 -1.73 -1.14 -11.29
C ARG A 91 -2.78 -0.25 -11.97
N LEU A 92 -4.02 -0.72 -12.10
CA LEU A 92 -5.13 0.08 -12.62
C LEU A 92 -5.52 1.18 -11.62
N LEU A 93 -5.62 0.83 -10.33
CA LEU A 93 -5.90 1.77 -9.24
C LEU A 93 -4.77 2.79 -9.06
N ASP A 94 -3.52 2.41 -9.31
CA ASP A 94 -2.36 3.31 -9.29
C ASP A 94 -2.42 4.42 -10.37
N LYS A 95 -3.20 4.22 -11.44
CA LYS A 95 -3.44 5.26 -12.46
C LYS A 95 -4.53 6.25 -12.09
N ALA A 96 -5.33 5.94 -11.08
CA ALA A 96 -6.33 6.85 -10.59
C ALA A 96 -5.78 7.77 -9.49
N THR A 97 -6.41 8.93 -9.37
CA THR A 97 -6.32 9.74 -8.16
C THR A 97 -7.26 9.14 -7.11
N LEU A 98 -6.72 8.89 -5.92
CA LEU A 98 -7.46 8.31 -4.80
C LEU A 98 -7.68 9.39 -3.74
N GLU A 99 -8.94 9.69 -3.47
CA GLU A 99 -9.34 10.65 -2.46
C GLU A 99 -10.07 9.93 -1.32
N GLN A 100 -9.61 10.13 -0.08
CA GLN A 100 -10.27 9.54 1.08
C GLN A 100 -11.46 10.41 1.50
N VAL A 101 -12.66 9.82 1.50
CA VAL A 101 -13.88 10.52 1.95
C VAL A 101 -14.12 10.26 3.44
N ASP A 102 -13.92 9.02 3.87
CA ASP A 102 -14.02 8.58 5.26
C ASP A 102 -13.09 7.37 5.51
N ARG A 103 -13.09 6.82 6.72
CA ARG A 103 -12.26 5.68 7.11
C ARG A 103 -12.39 4.46 6.19
N ALA A 104 -13.59 4.21 5.66
CA ALA A 104 -13.89 3.07 4.80
C ALA A 104 -14.34 3.46 3.38
N ASN A 105 -14.50 4.75 3.10
CA ASN A 105 -15.03 5.24 1.82
C ASN A 105 -13.98 6.08 1.10
N TRP A 106 -13.81 5.81 -0.19
CA TRP A 106 -12.84 6.42 -1.06
C TRP A 106 -13.51 6.79 -2.37
N HIS A 107 -13.04 7.88 -2.99
CA HIS A 107 -13.31 8.16 -4.39
C HIS A 107 -12.09 7.79 -5.21
N ILE A 108 -12.35 7.10 -6.32
CA ILE A 108 -11.36 6.76 -7.34
C ILE A 108 -11.70 7.61 -8.55
N ASP A 109 -10.73 8.37 -9.03
CA ASP A 109 -10.90 9.30 -10.13
C ASP A 109 -9.86 9.03 -11.23
N TRP A 110 -10.31 8.54 -12.38
CA TRP A 110 -9.48 8.40 -13.57
C TRP A 110 -9.64 9.64 -14.43
N THR A 111 -8.55 10.41 -14.59
CA THR A 111 -8.52 11.54 -15.51
C THR A 111 -8.34 11.03 -16.93
N LEU A 112 -9.36 11.29 -17.76
CA LEU A 112 -9.43 10.93 -19.16
C LEU A 112 -8.92 12.08 -20.04
N GLU A 113 -9.13 11.97 -21.35
CA GLU A 113 -8.92 13.06 -22.31
C GLU A 113 -9.86 14.25 -21.97
N ASP A 114 -9.48 15.46 -22.39
CA ASP A 114 -10.24 16.71 -22.18
C ASP A 114 -10.59 17.05 -20.71
N ASN A 115 -9.76 16.60 -19.76
CA ASN A 115 -9.94 16.84 -18.32
C ASN A 115 -11.29 16.29 -17.80
N ILE A 116 -11.75 15.18 -18.37
CA ILE A 116 -12.93 14.47 -17.92
C ILE A 116 -12.53 13.52 -16.80
N HIS A 117 -13.32 13.53 -15.72
CA HIS A 117 -13.08 12.74 -14.53
C HIS A 117 -14.07 11.58 -14.46
N LEU A 118 -13.61 10.36 -14.74
CA LEU A 118 -14.42 9.17 -14.54
C LEU A 118 -14.29 8.69 -13.10
N ARG A 119 -15.36 8.91 -12.33
CA ARG A 119 -15.36 8.70 -10.88
C ARG A 119 -16.13 7.46 -10.44
N TYR A 120 -15.53 6.73 -9.52
CA TYR A 120 -16.11 5.60 -8.82
C TYR A 120 -16.01 5.83 -7.31
N ALA A 121 -17.02 5.39 -6.57
CA ALA A 121 -16.95 5.24 -5.13
C ALA A 121 -16.47 3.84 -4.77
N LEU A 122 -15.53 3.75 -3.84
CA LEU A 122 -14.97 2.53 -3.29
C LEU A 122 -15.30 2.47 -1.81
N ARG A 123 -15.83 1.33 -1.37
CA ARG A 123 -16.06 1.04 0.04
C ARG A 123 -15.27 -0.20 0.46
N THR A 124 -14.43 -0.05 1.47
CA THR A 124 -13.59 -1.14 1.99
C THR A 124 -14.29 -1.80 3.19
N GLN A 125 -14.19 -3.13 3.28
CA GLN A 125 -14.77 -3.87 4.42
C GLN A 125 -13.84 -3.89 5.65
N ALA A 126 -12.51 -3.82 5.42
CA ALA A 126 -11.50 -3.85 6.47
C ALA A 126 -10.34 -2.89 6.13
N GLY A 127 -10.08 -1.93 7.02
CA GLY A 127 -9.00 -0.96 6.87
C GLY A 127 -9.08 -0.20 5.54
N THR A 128 -7.92 0.10 4.95
CA THR A 128 -7.80 0.76 3.63
C THR A 128 -7.94 -0.26 2.47
N GLY A 129 -8.24 -1.52 2.76
CA GLY A 129 -8.49 -2.56 1.76
C GLY A 129 -7.30 -2.78 0.80
N PRO A 130 -7.55 -2.99 -0.50
CA PRO A 130 -6.49 -3.22 -1.49
C PRO A 130 -5.58 -2.01 -1.69
N LEU A 131 -5.98 -0.81 -1.24
CA LEU A 131 -5.21 0.42 -1.39
C LEU A 131 -3.97 0.47 -0.48
N GLU A 132 -3.92 -0.32 0.60
CA GLU A 132 -2.70 -0.48 1.42
C GLU A 132 -1.51 -0.90 0.56
N LEU A 133 -1.76 -1.74 -0.45
CA LEU A 133 -0.71 -2.27 -1.32
C LEU A 133 -0.10 -1.21 -2.23
N LEU A 134 -0.80 -0.10 -2.47
CA LEU A 134 -0.25 1.03 -3.22
C LEU A 134 0.84 1.75 -2.42
N GLN A 135 0.76 1.76 -1.09
CA GLN A 135 1.79 2.38 -0.24
C GLN A 135 3.12 1.61 -0.29
N LEU A 136 3.07 0.30 -0.60
CA LEU A 136 4.26 -0.56 -0.69
C LEU A 136 5.11 -0.32 -1.95
N ARG A 137 4.62 0.44 -2.95
CA ARG A 137 5.29 0.61 -4.25
C ARG A 137 6.68 1.26 -4.17
N HIS A 138 6.94 2.05 -3.14
CA HIS A 138 8.24 2.70 -2.89
C HIS A 138 8.84 2.30 -1.54
N PHE A 139 8.33 1.23 -0.94
CA PHE A 139 8.86 0.74 0.30
C PHE A 139 10.26 0.18 0.07
N LYS A 140 11.26 0.81 0.69
CA LYS A 140 12.62 0.30 0.76
C LYS A 140 12.83 -0.32 2.12
N LEU A 141 13.24 -1.58 2.14
CA LEU A 141 13.66 -2.21 3.38
C LEU A 141 14.90 -1.48 3.91
N PRO A 142 14.90 -1.00 5.16
CA PRO A 142 16.08 -0.39 5.74
C PRO A 142 17.25 -1.37 5.75
N GLU A 143 18.42 -0.94 5.27
CA GLU A 143 19.63 -1.78 5.23
C GLU A 143 20.23 -2.03 6.63
N LYS A 144 19.89 -1.18 7.60
CA LYS A 144 20.41 -1.26 8.97
C LYS A 144 19.27 -1.31 9.97
N ILE A 145 19.19 -2.43 10.69
CA ILE A 145 18.26 -2.63 11.82
C ILE A 145 18.82 -2.08 13.14
N PHE A 146 20.13 -1.79 13.20
CA PHE A 146 20.80 -1.23 14.38
C PHE A 146 21.36 0.16 14.08
N LEU A 147 20.83 1.16 14.77
CA LEU A 147 21.41 2.50 14.87
C LEU A 147 22.52 2.44 15.94
N THR A 148 23.75 2.07 15.56
CA THR A 148 24.92 2.20 16.44
C THR A 148 25.29 3.68 16.54
N GLY A 149 24.45 4.46 17.23
CA GLY A 149 24.57 5.90 17.43
C GLY A 149 24.66 6.28 18.91
N ARG A 150 25.21 5.40 19.74
CA ARG A 150 25.70 5.76 21.07
C ARG A 150 27.07 5.12 21.25
N GLU A 151 28.08 5.77 20.70
CA GLU A 151 29.42 5.61 21.22
C GLU A 151 29.40 6.17 22.65
N PRO A 152 29.63 5.36 23.69
CA PRO A 152 29.87 5.93 25.01
C PRO A 152 31.13 6.79 24.89
N ALA A 153 31.03 8.04 25.34
CA ALA A 153 32.16 8.96 25.41
C ALA A 153 33.39 8.23 25.99
N PRO A 154 34.60 8.47 25.45
CA PRO A 154 35.79 7.77 25.90
C PRO A 154 35.94 7.99 27.40
N VAL A 155 35.83 6.89 28.15
CA VAL A 155 36.14 6.88 29.57
C VAL A 155 37.61 7.25 29.63
N LYS A 156 37.90 8.47 30.09
CA LYS A 156 39.26 8.92 30.38
C LYS A 156 39.84 7.88 31.33
N ALA A 157 40.76 7.07 30.83
CA ALA A 157 41.53 6.14 31.65
C ALA A 157 42.28 6.97 32.68
N ALA A 158 41.72 7.04 33.90
CA ALA A 158 42.44 7.53 35.05
C ALA A 158 43.58 6.53 35.29
N SER A 159 44.77 7.00 34.98
CA SER A 159 46.06 6.36 35.24
C SER A 159 46.16 5.84 36.66
N THR A 160 46.33 4.53 36.81
CA THR A 160 47.01 3.98 37.98
C THR A 160 48.51 4.02 37.70
N PRO A 161 49.33 4.83 38.39
CA PRO A 161 50.75 4.53 38.44
C PRO A 161 50.95 3.38 39.42
N ALA A 162 51.39 2.25 38.88
CA ALA A 162 51.93 1.14 39.64
C ALA A 162 53.12 1.65 40.48
N SER A 163 53.00 1.56 41.81
CA SER A 163 54.15 1.61 42.71
C SER A 163 54.79 0.23 42.75
N THR A 164 55.91 0.08 42.04
CA THR A 164 56.84 -1.05 42.17
C THR A 164 57.46 -1.04 43.58
N PRO A 165 57.57 -2.20 44.27
CA PRO A 165 58.31 -2.30 45.51
C PRO A 165 59.82 -2.32 45.24
N ALA A 166 60.54 -1.29 45.71
CA ALA A 166 62.00 -1.30 45.75
C ALA A 166 62.49 -2.12 46.95
N GLN A 167 63.57 -2.86 46.72
CA GLN A 167 64.12 -3.94 47.52
C GLN A 167 64.86 -3.51 48.80
N ALA A 168 65.03 -4.53 49.66
CA ALA A 168 66.21 -4.87 50.45
C ALA A 168 66.50 -4.08 51.75
N ASP A 169 66.18 -4.71 52.88
CA ASP A 169 66.99 -4.65 54.09
C ASP A 169 67.56 -6.05 54.38
N LYS A 170 68.88 -6.17 54.35
CA LYS A 170 69.64 -7.33 54.85
C LYS A 170 71.00 -6.89 55.36
N ALA A 171 71.12 -6.66 56.66
CA ALA A 171 72.37 -6.77 57.44
C ALA A 171 71.99 -6.81 58.94
N ALA A 172 72.03 -7.97 59.60
CA ALA A 172 73.18 -8.58 60.29
C ALA A 172 73.25 -8.22 61.79
N ARG A 173 73.30 -9.30 62.60
CA ARG A 173 73.46 -9.49 64.06
C ARG A 173 74.73 -8.79 64.65
N PRO A 174 75.03 -8.79 65.97
CA PRO A 174 74.74 -9.80 67.03
C PRO A 174 73.59 -9.49 68.00
#